data_AF-S7VXB9-F1
#
_entry.id   AF-S7VXB9-F1
#
_cell.length_a   1.000
_cell.length_b   1.000
_cell.length_c   1.000
_cell.angle_alpha   90.00
_cell.angle_beta   90.00
_cell.angle_gamma   90.00
#
_symmetry.space_group_name_H-M   'P 1'
#
loop_
_entity.id
_entity.type
_entity.pdbx_description
1 polymer ?
#
loop_
_entity_poly.entity_id
_entity_poly.type
_entity_poly.pdbx_seq_one_letter_code
_entity_poly.pdbx_strand_id
1 'polypeptide(L)'
;MHYCGDTLVESAVFTKAKGCGMEMAKPSTEGCTITKKDCCKNEQSVVDGQDELQLAFDKISIEQQVFIASFVYTYINLFESLDDNTSSYEDYKPPLVRKQLFKLDETYLI
;
A
#
# COMPACT_ATOMS: atom_id res chain seq x y z
N MET A 1 -4.98 6.45 -20.41
CA MET A 1 -4.49 7.85 -20.48
C MET A 1 -5.47 8.67 -21.32
N HIS A 2 -5.84 9.86 -20.84
CA HIS A 2 -6.70 10.81 -21.55
C HIS A 2 -5.91 12.09 -21.82
N TYR A 3 -5.90 12.52 -23.07
CA TYR A 3 -5.23 13.71 -23.55
C TYR A 3 -6.26 14.71 -24.10
N CYS A 4 -6.06 16.00 -23.84
CA CYS A 4 -6.79 17.09 -24.47
C CYS A 4 -5.78 17.98 -25.21
N GLY A 5 -5.81 17.94 -26.53
CA GLY A 5 -4.71 18.37 -27.39
C GLY A 5 -3.47 17.52 -27.09
N ASP A 6 -2.35 18.19 -26.81
CA ASP A 6 -1.08 17.55 -26.46
C ASP A 6 -0.88 17.39 -24.94
N THR A 7 -1.89 17.75 -24.13
CA THR A 7 -1.78 17.72 -22.65
C THR A 7 -2.41 16.46 -22.07
N LEU A 8 -1.64 15.69 -21.30
CA LEU A 8 -2.17 14.58 -20.50
C LEU A 8 -2.99 15.14 -19.34
N VAL A 9 -4.28 14.83 -19.30
CA VAL A 9 -5.20 15.33 -18.27
C VAL A 9 -5.56 14.25 -17.25
N GLU A 10 -5.50 12.96 -17.62
CA GLU A 10 -5.78 11.88 -16.67
C GLU A 10 -5.10 10.57 -17.09
N SER A 11 -4.63 9.80 -16.10
CA SER A 11 -4.17 8.42 -16.31
C SER A 11 -4.78 7.50 -15.26
N ALA A 12 -5.07 6.27 -15.66
CA ALA A 12 -5.63 5.23 -14.82
C ALA A 12 -5.05 3.88 -15.27
N VAL A 13 -4.82 2.98 -14.30
CA VAL A 13 -4.08 1.72 -14.51
C VAL A 13 -5.04 0.54 -14.69
N PHE A 14 -5.94 0.33 -13.73
CA PHE A 14 -6.88 -0.80 -13.75
C PHE A 14 -8.28 -0.41 -14.25
N THR A 15 -8.49 0.87 -14.50
CA THR A 15 -9.79 1.42 -14.87
C THR A 15 -9.62 2.39 -16.04
N LYS A 16 -10.72 2.66 -16.74
CA LYS A 16 -10.74 3.71 -17.74
C LYS A 16 -10.57 5.06 -17.05
N ALA A 17 -9.70 5.92 -17.60
CA ALA A 17 -9.61 7.32 -17.19
C ALA A 17 -10.99 7.99 -17.36
N LYS A 18 -11.45 8.74 -16.35
CA LYS A 18 -12.77 9.39 -16.30
C LYS A 18 -12.96 10.47 -17.35
N GLY A 19 -11.89 11.05 -17.87
CA GLY A 19 -11.88 12.08 -18.93
C GLY A 19 -11.86 13.51 -18.38
N CYS A 20 -11.87 14.50 -19.29
CA CYS A 20 -11.80 15.93 -18.97
C CYS A 20 -13.09 16.54 -18.39
N GLY A 21 -14.06 15.73 -17.96
CA GLY A 21 -15.34 16.19 -17.40
C GLY A 21 -16.26 16.94 -18.39
N MET A 22 -15.82 17.15 -19.63
CA MET A 22 -16.62 17.70 -20.72
C MET A 22 -17.13 16.55 -21.57
N GLU A 23 -18.32 16.02 -21.25
CA GLU A 23 -19.02 15.15 -22.20
C GLU A 23 -19.36 16.01 -23.42
N MET A 24 -18.67 15.74 -24.54
CA MET A 24 -18.94 16.42 -25.81
C MET A 24 -20.41 16.17 -26.17
N ALA A 25 -21.19 17.24 -26.22
CA ALA A 25 -22.59 17.16 -26.62
C ALA A 25 -22.67 16.47 -28.00
N LYS A 26 -23.49 15.42 -28.08
CA LYS A 26 -23.80 14.79 -29.38
C LYS A 26 -24.33 15.87 -30.31
N PRO A 27 -23.83 15.99 -31.54
CA PRO A 27 -24.32 17.01 -32.46
C PRO A 27 -25.83 16.79 -32.65
N SER A 28 -26.63 17.73 -32.17
CA SER A 28 -28.07 17.76 -32.46
C SER A 28 -28.23 18.02 -33.95
N THR A 29 -29.03 17.17 -34.57
CA THR A 29 -29.35 17.20 -35.99
C THR A 29 -29.83 18.58 -36.44
N GLU A 30 -29.39 18.96 -37.64
CA GLU A 30 -29.90 20.03 -38.50
C GLU A 30 -29.49 21.48 -38.16
N GLY A 31 -28.42 21.97 -38.82
CA GLY A 31 -28.32 23.38 -39.20
C GLY A 31 -26.96 24.08 -39.07
N CYS A 32 -26.04 23.59 -38.24
CA CYS A 32 -24.70 24.18 -38.12
C CYS A 32 -23.66 23.15 -37.69
N THR A 33 -23.09 22.42 -38.65
CA THR A 33 -21.95 21.54 -38.39
C THR A 33 -20.66 22.33 -38.45
N ILE A 34 -20.26 22.93 -37.33
CA ILE A 34 -18.84 23.26 -37.13
C ILE A 34 -18.15 21.93 -36.83
N THR A 35 -17.58 21.30 -37.85
CA THR A 35 -16.72 20.12 -37.71
C THR A 35 -15.39 20.55 -37.09
N LYS A 36 -15.40 20.99 -35.82
CA LYS A 36 -14.17 21.15 -35.04
C LYS A 36 -13.56 19.77 -34.91
N LYS A 37 -12.28 19.63 -35.28
CA LYS A 37 -11.52 18.40 -35.06
C LYS A 37 -11.64 18.01 -33.59
N ASP A 38 -11.86 16.72 -33.31
CA ASP A 38 -11.88 16.20 -31.95
C ASP A 38 -10.60 16.60 -31.23
N CYS A 39 -10.73 17.33 -30.13
CA CYS A 39 -9.60 17.83 -29.35
C CYS A 39 -9.08 16.79 -28.36
N CYS A 40 -9.86 15.77 -28.02
CA CYS A 40 -9.51 14.81 -26.98
C CYS A 40 -9.12 13.45 -27.57
N LYS A 41 -8.06 12.84 -27.04
CA LYS A 41 -7.59 11.51 -27.43
C LYS A 41 -7.45 10.62 -26.21
N ASN A 42 -7.94 9.38 -26.33
CA ASN A 42 -7.70 8.34 -25.32
C ASN A 42 -6.60 7.40 -25.83
N GLU A 43 -5.61 7.16 -24.99
CA GLU A 43 -4.54 6.19 -25.25
C GLU A 43 -4.51 5.14 -24.14
N GLN A 44 -4.33 3.90 -24.53
CA GLN A 44 -4.16 2.78 -23.62
C GLN A 44 -2.80 2.14 -23.90
N SER A 45 -2.01 1.99 -22.85
CA SER A 45 -0.84 1.12 -22.89
C SER A 45 -1.27 -0.20 -22.27
N VAL A 46 -1.08 -1.28 -23.02
CA VAL A 46 -1.25 -2.65 -22.53
C VAL A 46 0.15 -3.18 -22.30
N VAL A 47 0.40 -3.64 -21.09
CA VAL A 47 1.63 -4.36 -20.75
C VAL A 47 1.24 -5.83 -20.71
N ASP A 48 1.69 -6.59 -21.71
CA ASP A 48 1.52 -8.04 -21.71
C ASP A 48 2.34 -8.62 -20.56
N GLY A 49 1.66 -9.32 -19.66
CA GLY A 49 2.30 -10.04 -18.57
C GLY A 49 3.12 -11.22 -19.12
N GLN A 50 4.12 -11.66 -18.37
CA GLN A 50 4.87 -12.86 -18.73
C GLN A 50 3.96 -14.10 -18.55
N ASP A 51 3.85 -14.94 -19.58
CA ASP A 51 3.15 -16.24 -19.48
C ASP A 51 3.99 -17.27 -18.72
N GLU A 52 5.31 -17.21 -18.91
CA GLU A 52 6.29 -18.03 -18.20
C GLU A 52 7.17 -17.14 -17.32
N LEU A 53 7.33 -17.54 -16.06
CA LEU A 53 8.25 -16.91 -15.14
C LEU A 53 9.68 -17.14 -15.63
N GLN A 54 10.30 -16.11 -16.24
CA GLN A 54 11.73 -16.13 -16.51
C GLN A 54 12.45 -16.15 -15.16
N LEU A 55 12.90 -17.33 -14.74
CA LEU A 55 13.71 -17.51 -13.54
C LEU A 55 15.12 -16.99 -13.82
N ALA A 56 15.25 -15.68 -14.04
CA ALA A 56 16.50 -14.97 -13.83
C ALA A 56 16.71 -14.85 -12.32
N PHE A 57 16.92 -15.99 -11.65
CA PHE A 57 17.55 -15.94 -10.35
C PHE A 57 18.97 -15.46 -10.61
N ASP A 58 19.26 -14.21 -10.25
CA ASP A 58 20.63 -13.81 -10.04
C ASP A 58 21.27 -14.86 -9.14
N LYS A 59 22.43 -15.38 -9.56
CA LYS A 59 23.14 -16.41 -8.79
C LYS A 59 23.44 -15.82 -7.42
N ILE A 60 22.70 -16.26 -6.39
CA ILE A 60 22.92 -15.81 -5.02
C ILE A 60 24.31 -16.29 -4.62
N SER A 61 25.21 -15.34 -4.40
CA SER A 61 26.59 -15.64 -4.01
C SER A 61 26.62 -16.28 -2.62
N ILE A 62 27.72 -16.94 -2.27
CA ILE A 62 27.86 -17.57 -0.95
C ILE A 62 27.73 -16.53 0.17
N GLU A 63 28.27 -15.33 -0.04
CA GLU A 63 28.19 -14.22 0.92
C GLU A 63 26.74 -13.77 1.14
N GLN A 64 25.96 -13.69 0.06
CA GLN A 64 24.54 -13.35 0.15
C GLN A 64 23.73 -14.44 0.86
N GLN A 65 24.05 -15.72 0.62
CA GLN A 65 23.42 -16.84 1.35
C GLN A 65 23.73 -16.78 2.85
N VAL A 66 24.99 -16.51 3.21
CA VAL A 66 25.39 -16.34 4.62
C VAL A 66 24.66 -15.16 5.25
N PHE A 67 24.54 -14.03 4.56
CA PHE A 67 23.79 -12.87 5.05
C PHE A 67 22.32 -13.21 5.28
N ILE A 68 21.65 -13.82 4.29
CA ILE A 68 20.23 -14.20 4.39
C ILE A 68 20.02 -15.19 5.54
N ALA A 69 20.85 -16.24 5.62
CA ALA A 69 20.77 -17.22 6.70
C ALA A 69 20.96 -16.57 8.08
N SER A 70 21.94 -15.68 8.23
CA SER A 70 22.19 -14.97 9.48
C SER A 70 21.04 -14.05 9.86
N PHE A 71 20.49 -13.33 8.88
CA PHE A 71 19.34 -12.45 9.07
C PHE A 71 18.11 -13.25 9.51
N VAL A 72 17.75 -14.31 8.79
CA VAL A 72 16.62 -15.17 9.15
C VAL A 72 16.82 -15.77 10.55
N TYR A 73 18.00 -16.33 10.84
CA TYR A 73 18.30 -16.92 12.14
C TYR A 73 18.14 -15.92 13.30
N THR A 74 18.60 -14.68 13.10
CA THR A 74 18.53 -13.63 14.14
C THR A 74 17.09 -13.18 14.38
N TYR A 75 16.26 -13.18 13.34
CA TYR A 75 14.91 -12.61 13.37
C TYR A 75 13.79 -13.66 13.44
N ILE A 76 14.12 -14.96 13.49
CA ILE A 76 13.14 -16.06 13.44
C ILE A 76 12.10 -15.97 14.57
N ASN A 77 12.51 -15.50 15.75
CA ASN A 77 11.64 -15.37 16.92
C ASN A 77 11.05 -13.96 17.09
N LEU A 78 11.31 -13.01 16.16
CA LEU A 78 10.79 -11.65 16.32
C LEU A 78 9.26 -11.58 16.12
N PHE A 79 8.72 -12.50 15.32
CA PHE A 79 7.29 -12.56 15.00
C PHE A 79 6.61 -13.79 15.59
N GLU A 80 7.27 -14.51 16.49
CA GLU A 80 6.63 -15.57 17.25
C GLU A 80 5.62 -14.90 18.18
N SER A 81 4.33 -15.03 17.86
CA SER A 81 3.28 -14.62 18.78
C SER A 81 3.38 -15.53 19.99
N LEU A 82 3.68 -14.96 21.15
CA LEU A 82 3.56 -15.68 22.42
C LEU A 82 2.11 -16.15 22.53
N ASP A 83 1.86 -17.44 22.24
CA ASP A 83 0.53 -18.06 22.28
C ASP A 83 -0.08 -17.95 23.69
N ASP A 84 0.77 -17.81 24.71
CA ASP A 84 0.36 -17.51 26.07
C ASP A 84 0.96 -16.17 26.50
N ASN A 85 0.11 -15.29 27.05
CA ASN A 85 0.52 -14.16 27.89
C ASN A 85 1.17 -14.67 29.19
N THR A 86 2.24 -15.45 29.08
CA THR A 86 3.09 -15.86 30.19
C THR A 86 3.81 -14.61 30.66
N SER A 87 3.16 -13.91 31.58
CA SER A 87 3.76 -12.83 32.33
C SER A 87 5.08 -13.34 32.90
N SER A 88 6.20 -12.70 32.55
CA SER A 88 7.53 -13.02 33.12
C SER A 88 7.59 -12.80 34.64
N TYR A 89 6.48 -12.35 35.25
CA TYR A 89 6.33 -12.00 36.64
C TYR A 89 5.47 -13.02 37.42
N GLU A 90 5.16 -14.19 36.87
CA GLU A 90 4.41 -15.22 37.62
C GLU A 90 5.12 -15.62 38.93
N ASP A 91 6.46 -15.67 38.93
CA ASP A 91 7.27 -15.96 40.11
C ASP A 91 7.43 -14.75 41.05
N TYR A 92 7.07 -13.55 40.60
CA TYR A 92 7.20 -12.35 41.41
C TYR A 92 6.00 -12.21 42.33
N LYS A 93 6.21 -12.47 43.62
CA LYS A 93 5.21 -12.15 44.64
C LYS A 93 4.98 -10.64 44.65
N PRO A 94 3.73 -10.17 44.45
CA PRO A 94 3.41 -8.75 44.54
C PRO A 94 3.92 -8.17 45.86
N PRO A 95 4.58 -7.00 45.86
CA PRO A 95 5.09 -6.40 47.08
C PRO A 95 3.91 -6.12 48.02
N LEU A 96 4.12 -6.44 49.29
CA LEU A 96 3.12 -6.16 50.31
C LEU A 96 2.88 -4.65 50.38
N VAL A 97 1.68 -4.25 49.97
CA VAL A 97 1.24 -2.85 49.97
C VAL A 97 1.15 -2.36 51.42
N ARG A 98 2.23 -1.78 51.93
CA ARG A 98 2.29 -1.23 53.30
C ARG A 98 1.67 0.16 53.42
N LYS A 99 1.46 0.85 52.29
CA LYS A 99 0.83 2.17 52.21
C LYS A 99 -0.20 2.14 51.11
N GLN A 100 -1.33 2.79 51.36
CA GLN A 100 -2.38 2.98 50.36
C GLN A 100 -1.81 3.72 49.15
N LEU A 101 -1.71 3.05 47.99
CA LEU A 101 -1.11 3.62 46.77
C LEU A 101 -1.81 4.92 46.34
N PHE A 102 -3.14 4.99 46.50
CA PHE A 102 -3.94 6.20 46.23
C PHE A 102 -3.63 7.40 47.14
N LYS A 103 -2.86 7.22 48.22
CA LYS A 103 -2.31 8.32 49.04
C LYS A 103 -0.90 8.72 48.63
N LEU A 104 -0.20 7.89 47.85
CA LEU A 104 1.13 8.19 47.32
C LEU A 104 1.02 8.84 45.94
N ASP A 105 0.17 8.28 45.07
CA ASP A 105 -0.33 8.92 43.86
C ASP A 105 -1.65 9.59 44.21
N GLU A 106 -1.60 10.84 44.65
CA GLU A 106 -2.78 11.67 44.97
C GLU A 106 -3.65 11.90 43.73
N THR A 107 -4.37 10.86 43.30
CA THR A 107 -5.40 10.95 42.26
C THR A 107 -6.74 10.70 42.94
N TYR A 108 -7.30 11.77 43.49
CA TYR A 108 -8.67 11.76 43.96
C TYR A 108 -9.58 11.93 42.73
N LEU A 109 -10.42 10.93 42.46
CA LEU A 109 -11.54 11.11 41.54
C LEU A 109 -12.46 12.16 42.18
N ILE A 110 -12.54 13.33 41.55
CA ILE A 110 -13.54 14.36 41.84
C ILE A 110 -14.84 13.98 41.15
#